data_AF-A0A3R7ET57-F1
#
_entry.id   AF-A0A3R7ET57-F1
#
_cell.length_a   1.000
_cell.length_b   1.000
_cell.length_c   1.000
_cell.angle_alpha   90.00
_cell.angle_beta   90.00
_cell.angle_gamma   90.00
#
_symmetry.space_group_name_H-M   'P 1'
#
loop_
_entity.id
_entity.type
_entity.pdbx_description
1 polymer ?
#
loop_
_entity_poly.entity_id
_entity_poly.type
_entity_poly.pdbx_seq_one_letter_code
_entity_poly.pdbx_strand_id
1 'polypeptide(L)'
;MIKRCIKLSGSKILDNIEEIKRIDRENMLSHCLKAPQYCREAVKLTEKISVNYSKPKRIIVAGMGGSAIGGEILKDWAFNKLSIPVEVCRAYSLPAYANRETLVFVITYSGETEEALSMLLDALKKKCMIFFISSNDKNLALAEKLEVPCIKVSSGIPPRAALPYLSLPMFKI
;
A
#
# COMPACT_ATOMS: atom_id res chain seq x y z
N MET A 1 7.03 -49.99 -2.08
CA MET A 1 7.89 -48.81 -1.96
C MET A 1 7.11 -47.60 -1.45
N ILE A 2 6.74 -47.55 -0.17
CA ILE A 2 6.25 -46.31 0.47
C ILE A 2 6.76 -46.32 1.91
N LYS A 3 7.92 -45.70 2.15
CA LYS A 3 8.42 -45.42 3.50
C LYS A 3 9.00 -44.01 3.49
N ARG A 4 8.28 -43.07 4.08
CA ARG A 4 8.82 -42.04 4.98
C ARG A 4 7.65 -41.25 5.60
N CYS A 5 7.01 -41.88 6.59
CA CYS A 5 6.39 -41.11 7.67
C CYS A 5 7.55 -40.48 8.45
N ILE A 6 7.73 -39.17 8.32
CA ILE A 6 8.69 -38.41 9.10
C ILE A 6 8.16 -38.40 10.55
N LYS A 7 8.72 -39.25 11.40
CA LYS A 7 8.60 -39.09 12.85
C LYS A 7 9.33 -37.81 13.25
N LEU A 8 8.59 -36.73 13.47
CA LEU A 8 9.12 -35.51 14.09
C LEU A 8 9.31 -35.78 15.58
N SER A 9 10.50 -36.24 15.96
CA SER A 9 10.93 -36.30 17.36
C SER A 9 11.48 -34.94 17.81
N GLY A 10 10.89 -34.36 18.86
CA GLY A 10 11.67 -33.72 19.92
C GLY A 10 12.19 -32.28 19.75
N SER A 11 11.81 -31.53 18.73
CA SER A 11 11.87 -30.06 18.75
C SER A 11 10.76 -29.56 17.82
N LYS A 12 9.76 -28.86 18.37
CA LYS A 12 8.70 -28.29 17.53
C LYS A 12 9.39 -27.28 16.64
N ILE A 13 9.27 -27.42 15.32
CA ILE A 13 9.90 -26.55 14.32
C ILE A 13 9.72 -25.05 14.64
N LEU A 14 8.59 -24.69 15.27
CA LEU A 14 8.25 -23.33 15.69
C LEU A 14 9.10 -22.77 16.86
N ASP A 15 9.77 -23.63 17.62
CA ASP A 15 10.63 -23.26 18.76
C ASP A 15 12.12 -23.23 18.36
N ASN A 16 12.46 -23.49 17.10
CA ASN A 16 13.84 -23.52 16.61
C ASN A 16 14.05 -22.47 15.52
N ILE A 17 14.73 -21.37 15.88
CA ILE A 17 14.94 -20.24 14.98
C ILE A 17 15.79 -20.57 13.75
N GLU A 18 16.74 -21.51 13.86
CA GLU A 18 17.59 -21.92 12.74
C GLU A 18 16.81 -22.77 11.74
N GLU A 19 15.91 -23.63 12.22
CA GLU A 19 14.98 -24.36 11.34
C GLU A 19 13.97 -23.44 10.66
N ILE A 20 13.48 -22.42 11.37
CA ILE A 20 12.61 -21.40 10.76
C ILE A 20 13.36 -20.67 9.66
N LYS A 21 14.58 -20.17 9.91
CA LYS A 21 15.41 -19.49 8.91
C LYS A 21 15.67 -20.36 7.68
N ARG A 22 15.86 -21.67 7.86
CA ARG A 22 16.08 -22.61 6.75
C ARG A 22 14.86 -22.75 5.83
N ILE A 23 13.64 -22.63 6.38
CA ILE A 23 12.38 -22.80 5.64
C ILE A 23 11.88 -21.45 5.09
N ASP A 24 12.01 -20.37 5.85
CA ASP A 24 11.58 -19.02 5.53
C ASP A 24 12.55 -18.33 4.55
N ARG A 25 12.52 -18.77 3.30
CA ARG A 25 13.42 -18.27 2.24
C ARG A 25 13.31 -16.78 1.97
N GLU A 26 12.17 -16.16 2.28
CA GLU A 26 11.93 -14.72 2.10
C GLU A 26 12.11 -13.92 3.40
N ASN A 27 12.58 -14.56 4.48
CA ASN A 27 12.88 -13.93 5.76
C ASN A 27 11.70 -13.14 6.35
N MET A 28 10.47 -13.63 6.14
CA MET A 28 9.25 -13.01 6.63
C MET A 28 9.21 -12.86 8.14
N LEU A 29 9.76 -13.80 8.91
CA LEU A 29 9.81 -13.68 10.36
C LEU A 29 10.53 -12.40 10.78
N SER A 30 11.67 -12.09 10.16
CA SER A 30 12.39 -10.84 10.40
C SER A 30 11.55 -9.63 10.00
N HIS A 31 10.82 -9.68 8.88
CA HIS A 31 9.94 -8.58 8.47
C HIS A 31 8.80 -8.34 9.47
N CYS A 32 8.20 -9.40 10.02
CA CYS A 32 7.19 -9.31 11.07
C CYS A 32 7.75 -8.64 12.34
N LEU A 33 8.95 -9.06 12.78
CA LEU A 33 9.62 -8.45 13.94
C LEU A 33 9.98 -6.98 13.71
N LYS A 34 10.26 -6.59 12.46
CA LYS A 34 10.56 -5.21 12.06
C LYS A 34 9.32 -4.34 11.81
N ALA A 35 8.10 -4.88 11.90
CA ALA A 35 6.88 -4.11 11.64
C ALA A 35 6.78 -2.77 12.41
N PRO A 36 7.13 -2.69 13.72
CA PRO A 36 7.14 -1.41 14.43
C PRO A 36 8.13 -0.39 13.86
N GLN A 37 9.28 -0.86 13.35
CA GLN A 37 10.26 -0.01 12.68
C GLN A 37 9.70 0.50 11.35
N TYR A 38 9.10 -0.38 10.54
CA TYR A 38 8.47 0.01 9.27
C TYR A 38 7.37 1.05 9.46
N CYS A 39 6.57 0.94 10.53
CA CYS A 39 5.59 1.97 10.87
C CYS A 39 6.24 3.33 11.14
N ARG A 40 7.32 3.37 11.94
CA ARG A 40 8.04 4.62 12.25
C ARG A 40 8.67 5.23 11.00
N GLU A 41 9.27 4.40 10.15
CA GLU A 41 9.84 4.85 8.89
C GLU A 41 8.77 5.40 7.95
N ALA A 42 7.65 4.70 7.79
CA ALA A 42 6.53 5.16 6.98
C ALA A 42 5.99 6.52 7.44
N VAL A 43 5.79 6.73 8.75
CA VAL A 43 5.38 8.03 9.30
C VAL A 43 6.44 9.10 8.98
N LYS A 44 7.72 8.80 9.17
CA LYS A 44 8.81 9.75 8.89
C LYS A 44 8.85 10.19 7.42
N LEU A 45 8.55 9.28 6.48
CA LEU A 45 8.48 9.62 5.05
C LEU A 45 7.41 10.69 4.76
N THR A 46 6.36 10.78 5.59
CA THR A 46 5.26 11.72 5.40
C THR A 46 5.52 13.12 5.97
N GLU A 47 6.55 13.29 6.80
CA GLU A 47 6.82 14.56 7.51
C GLU A 47 7.07 15.73 6.57
N LYS A 48 7.67 15.45 5.41
CA LYS A 48 8.02 16.45 4.40
C LYS A 48 6.94 16.67 3.36
N ILE A 49 5.82 15.95 3.47
CA ILE A 49 4.78 15.97 2.46
C ILE A 49 3.77 17.03 2.83
N SER A 50 3.55 17.93 1.88
CA SER A 50 2.48 18.92 1.94
C SER A 50 1.71 18.84 0.63
N VAL A 51 0.39 18.74 0.73
CA VAL A 51 -0.52 18.82 -0.41
C VAL A 51 -1.38 20.07 -0.23
N ASN A 52 -1.58 20.80 -1.32
CA ASN A 52 -2.48 21.96 -1.34
C ASN A 52 -3.77 21.59 -2.05
N TYR A 53 -4.64 20.88 -1.34
CA TYR A 53 -5.92 20.40 -1.85
C TYR A 53 -7.09 21.06 -1.14
N SER A 54 -8.17 21.28 -1.88
CA SER A 54 -9.45 21.64 -1.28
C SER A 54 -10.01 20.48 -0.46
N LYS A 55 -10.90 20.76 0.49
CA LYS A 55 -11.52 19.71 1.30
C LYS A 55 -12.29 18.71 0.41
N PRO A 56 -11.92 17.41 0.39
CA PRO A 56 -12.62 16.42 -0.41
C PRO A 56 -14.02 16.15 0.14
N LYS A 57 -14.93 15.77 -0.76
CA LYS A 57 -16.27 15.27 -0.43
C LYS A 57 -16.36 13.74 -0.44
N ARG A 58 -15.30 13.07 -0.90
CA ARG A 58 -15.16 11.61 -0.93
C ARG A 58 -13.71 11.21 -1.15
N ILE A 59 -13.36 10.02 -0.67
CA ILE A 59 -12.03 9.43 -0.82
C ILE A 59 -12.16 8.11 -1.58
N ILE A 60 -11.28 7.89 -2.56
CA ILE A 60 -11.14 6.62 -3.26
C ILE A 60 -9.70 6.14 -3.10
N VAL A 61 -9.51 4.93 -2.62
CA VAL A 61 -8.22 4.25 -2.58
C VAL A 61 -8.15 3.26 -3.72
N ALA A 62 -7.36 3.59 -4.73
CA ALA A 62 -7.17 2.82 -5.95
C ALA A 62 -5.88 2.00 -5.87
N GLY A 63 -6.01 0.68 -5.90
CA GLY A 63 -4.87 -0.23 -5.83
C GLY A 63 -5.29 -1.69 -5.85
N MET A 64 -4.37 -2.57 -6.24
CA MET A 64 -4.62 -4.01 -6.32
C MET A 64 -3.90 -4.76 -5.19
N GLY A 65 -4.47 -5.88 -4.75
CA GLY A 65 -3.86 -6.76 -3.74
C GLY A 65 -3.49 -6.03 -2.45
N GLY A 66 -2.21 -6.12 -2.04
CA GLY A 66 -1.70 -5.50 -0.82
C GLY A 66 -1.87 -3.98 -0.75
N SER A 67 -1.86 -3.30 -1.91
CA SER A 67 -2.14 -1.86 -2.00
C SER A 67 -3.58 -1.52 -1.59
N ALA A 68 -4.53 -2.40 -1.90
CA ALA A 68 -5.92 -2.22 -1.52
C ALA A 68 -6.16 -2.44 -0.02
N ILE A 69 -5.37 -3.31 0.62
CA ILE A 69 -5.52 -3.63 2.05
C ILE A 69 -5.31 -2.38 2.91
N GLY A 70 -4.32 -1.53 2.57
CA GLY A 70 -4.13 -0.26 3.26
C GLY A 70 -5.37 0.65 3.18
N GLY A 71 -6.08 0.61 2.06
CA GLY A 71 -7.33 1.34 1.86
C GLY A 71 -8.49 0.80 2.69
N GLU A 72 -8.58 -0.51 2.84
CA GLU A 72 -9.59 -1.13 3.72
C GLU A 72 -9.36 -0.73 5.18
N ILE A 73 -8.09 -0.72 5.63
CA ILE A 73 -7.74 -0.25 6.99
C ILE A 73 -8.12 1.22 7.17
N LEU A 74 -7.84 2.07 6.18
CA LEU A 74 -8.23 3.48 6.22
C LEU A 74 -9.75 3.62 6.32
N LYS A 75 -10.50 2.88 5.50
CA LYS A 75 -11.97 2.90 5.47
C LYS A 75 -12.55 2.51 6.82
N ASP A 76 -12.09 1.41 7.41
CA ASP A 76 -12.56 0.92 8.70
C ASP A 76 -12.23 1.89 9.83
N TRP A 77 -11.00 2.42 9.85
CA TRP A 77 -10.59 3.43 10.84
C TRP A 77 -11.37 4.74 10.70
N ALA A 78 -11.68 5.15 9.47
CA ALA A 78 -12.36 6.39 9.16
C ALA A 78 -13.88 6.32 9.41
N PHE A 79 -14.46 5.12 9.55
CA PHE A 79 -15.91 4.90 9.56
C PHE A 79 -16.66 5.80 10.55
N ASN A 80 -16.13 6.01 11.75
CA ASN A 80 -16.71 6.88 12.77
C ASN A 80 -15.95 8.21 12.98
N LYS A 81 -15.02 8.55 12.08
CA LYS A 81 -14.17 9.74 12.18
C LYS A 81 -14.40 10.74 11.06
N LEU A 82 -14.72 10.26 9.86
CA LEU A 82 -14.93 11.10 8.68
C LEU A 82 -16.41 11.17 8.33
N SER A 83 -16.88 12.36 7.94
CA SER A 83 -18.25 12.59 7.45
C SER A 83 -18.40 12.39 5.95
N ILE A 84 -17.37 11.87 5.28
CA ILE A 84 -17.32 11.64 3.83
C ILE A 84 -17.04 10.16 3.56
N PRO A 85 -17.55 9.60 2.45
CA PRO A 85 -17.34 8.19 2.15
C PRO A 85 -15.88 7.91 1.77
N VAL A 86 -15.41 6.73 2.17
CA VAL A 86 -14.14 6.13 1.77
C VAL A 86 -14.44 4.82 1.04
N GLU A 87 -13.98 4.70 -0.20
CA GLU A 87 -14.17 3.51 -1.03
C GLU A 87 -12.82 2.96 -1.51
N VAL A 88 -12.70 1.64 -1.59
CA VAL A 88 -11.55 0.96 -2.17
C VAL A 88 -11.90 0.48 -3.57
N CYS A 89 -11.18 0.98 -4.57
CA CYS A 89 -11.38 0.65 -5.97
C CYS A 89 -10.29 -0.32 -6.47
N ARG A 90 -10.71 -1.50 -6.92
CA ARG A 90 -9.85 -2.56 -7.49
C ARG A 90 -10.17 -2.77 -8.97
N ALA A 91 -10.09 -1.70 -9.77
CA ALA A 91 -10.48 -1.69 -11.17
C ALA A 91 -9.53 -0.84 -12.03
N TYR A 92 -9.72 -0.89 -13.35
CA TYR A 92 -8.97 -0.12 -14.34
C TYR A 92 -9.57 1.26 -14.64
N SER A 93 -10.81 1.53 -14.22
CA SER A 93 -11.40 2.88 -14.21
C SER A 93 -12.01 3.23 -12.85
N LEU A 94 -11.97 4.52 -12.49
CA LEU A 94 -12.61 5.01 -11.27
C LEU A 94 -14.13 4.96 -11.44
N PRO A 95 -14.88 4.85 -10.33
CA PRO A 95 -16.33 5.01 -10.36
C PRO A 95 -16.77 6.28 -11.10
N ALA A 96 -17.94 6.21 -11.75
CA ALA A 96 -18.46 7.29 -12.59
C ALA A 96 -18.66 8.61 -11.83
N TYR A 97 -18.88 8.55 -10.52
CA TYR A 97 -19.07 9.74 -9.67
C TYR A 97 -17.75 10.44 -9.30
N ALA A 98 -16.58 9.87 -9.60
CA ALA A 98 -15.29 10.49 -9.28
C ALA A 98 -15.11 11.79 -10.09
N ASN A 99 -14.69 12.86 -9.41
CA ASN A 99 -14.59 14.20 -9.97
C ASN A 99 -13.61 15.07 -9.16
N ARG A 100 -13.55 16.37 -9.45
CA ARG A 100 -12.70 17.34 -8.73
C ARG A 100 -12.87 17.43 -7.22
N GLU A 101 -13.97 16.94 -6.67
CA GLU A 101 -14.23 16.91 -5.23
C GLU A 101 -13.84 15.56 -4.60
N THR A 102 -13.18 14.69 -5.37
CA THR A 102 -12.71 13.36 -4.96
C THR A 102 -11.21 13.38 -4.72
N LEU A 103 -10.78 12.92 -3.55
CA LEU A 103 -9.37 12.59 -3.29
C LEU A 103 -9.14 11.13 -3.68
N VAL A 104 -8.20 10.89 -4.58
CA VAL A 104 -7.82 9.56 -5.05
C VAL A 104 -6.41 9.25 -4.58
N PHE A 105 -6.27 8.23 -3.73
CA PHE A 105 -4.97 7.62 -3.45
C PHE A 105 -4.72 6.53 -4.48
N VAL A 106 -3.69 6.69 -5.32
CA VAL A 106 -3.29 5.65 -6.28
C VAL A 106 -2.04 4.96 -5.73
N ILE A 107 -2.14 3.65 -5.49
CA ILE A 107 -1.16 2.90 -4.71
C ILE A 107 -0.65 1.68 -5.48
N THR A 108 0.64 1.61 -5.73
CA THR A 108 1.29 0.46 -6.38
C THR A 108 2.64 0.13 -5.74
N TYR A 109 2.81 -1.11 -5.27
CA TYR A 109 4.08 -1.50 -4.65
C TYR A 109 5.07 -2.05 -5.66
N SER A 110 4.74 -3.15 -6.35
CA SER A 110 5.64 -3.84 -7.30
C SER A 110 5.96 -3.01 -8.54
N GLY A 111 5.14 -1.99 -8.85
CA GLY A 111 5.40 -1.05 -9.93
C GLY A 111 5.07 -1.55 -11.33
N GLU A 112 4.46 -2.73 -11.46
CA GLU A 112 4.07 -3.34 -12.75
C GLU A 112 2.58 -3.65 -12.79
N THR A 113 1.75 -2.62 -12.68
CA THR A 113 0.29 -2.76 -12.79
C THR A 113 -0.22 -1.72 -13.76
N GLU A 114 -0.63 -2.18 -14.94
CA GLU A 114 -1.44 -1.43 -15.90
C GLU A 114 -2.58 -0.70 -15.18
N GLU A 115 -3.20 -1.36 -14.19
CA GLU A 115 -4.27 -0.87 -13.34
C GLU A 115 -3.93 0.47 -12.66
N ALA A 116 -2.78 0.58 -11.99
CA ALA A 116 -2.42 1.79 -11.24
C ALA A 116 -2.18 2.98 -12.18
N LEU A 117 -1.62 2.72 -13.36
CA LEU A 117 -1.43 3.75 -14.38
C LEU A 117 -2.77 4.15 -15.00
N SER A 118 -3.65 3.19 -15.31
CA SER A 118 -5.02 3.46 -15.78
C SER A 118 -5.80 4.29 -14.77
N MET A 119 -5.68 3.98 -13.47
CA MET A 119 -6.27 4.76 -12.38
C MET A 119 -5.73 6.18 -12.31
N LEU A 120 -4.40 6.36 -12.38
CA LEU A 120 -3.77 7.67 -12.36
C LEU A 120 -4.27 8.54 -13.53
N LEU A 121 -4.30 7.98 -14.74
CA LEU A 121 -4.74 8.67 -15.95
C LEU A 121 -6.25 9.00 -15.91
N ASP A 122 -7.09 8.08 -15.43
CA ASP A 122 -8.53 8.34 -15.29
C ASP A 122 -8.81 9.40 -14.22
N ALA A 123 -8.08 9.38 -13.10
CA ALA A 123 -8.17 10.39 -12.05
C ALA A 123 -7.81 11.79 -12.58
N LEU A 124 -6.73 11.89 -13.38
CA LEU A 124 -6.31 13.12 -14.04
C LEU A 124 -7.37 13.63 -15.02
N LYS A 125 -7.92 12.74 -15.86
CA LYS A 125 -8.99 13.07 -16.80
C LYS A 125 -10.24 13.61 -16.09
N LYS A 126 -10.57 13.04 -14.92
CA LYS A 126 -11.68 13.45 -14.05
C LYS A 126 -11.36 14.66 -13.17
N LYS A 127 -10.13 15.18 -13.25
CA LYS A 127 -9.61 16.33 -12.48
C LYS A 127 -9.69 16.13 -10.98
N CYS A 128 -9.53 14.89 -10.51
CA CYS A 128 -9.54 14.57 -9.08
C CYS A 128 -8.33 15.21 -8.37
N MET A 129 -8.39 15.29 -7.04
CA MET A 129 -7.19 15.46 -6.22
C MET A 129 -6.50 14.10 -6.13
N ILE A 130 -5.19 14.02 -6.36
CA ILE A 130 -4.51 12.74 -6.56
C ILE A 130 -3.27 12.67 -5.70
N PHE A 131 -3.15 11.62 -4.89
CA PHE A 131 -1.91 11.34 -4.19
C PHE A 131 -1.36 9.97 -4.59
N PHE A 132 -0.12 9.95 -5.07
CA PHE A 132 0.48 8.75 -5.64
C PHE A 132 1.49 8.10 -4.67
N ILE A 133 1.33 6.80 -4.40
CA ILE A 133 2.19 6.04 -3.48
C ILE A 133 2.83 4.90 -4.28
N SER A 134 4.16 4.90 -4.38
CA SER A 134 4.88 3.87 -5.13
C SER A 134 6.27 3.56 -4.59
N SER A 135 6.71 2.31 -4.75
CA SER A 135 8.12 1.93 -4.51
C SER A 135 8.97 1.98 -5.79
N ASN A 136 8.32 2.10 -6.95
CA ASN A 136 8.93 2.05 -8.27
C ASN A 136 9.25 3.46 -8.80
N ASP A 137 10.53 3.68 -9.12
CA ASP A 137 11.07 4.97 -9.56
C ASP A 137 10.51 5.46 -10.91
N LYS A 138 10.20 4.56 -11.84
CA LYS A 138 9.64 4.94 -13.14
C LYS A 138 8.25 5.54 -12.99
N ASN A 139 7.41 4.95 -12.13
CA ASN A 139 6.07 5.44 -11.86
C ASN A 139 6.09 6.77 -11.09
N LEU A 140 7.05 6.93 -10.19
CA LEU A 140 7.24 8.19 -9.47
C LEU A 140 7.70 9.32 -10.40
N ALA A 141 8.67 9.05 -11.29
CA ALA A 141 9.09 10.01 -12.30
C ALA A 141 7.93 10.43 -13.24
N LEU A 142 7.01 9.50 -13.55
CA LEU A 142 5.80 9.81 -14.29
C LEU A 142 4.83 10.70 -13.48
N ALA A 143 4.59 10.39 -12.20
CA ALA A 143 3.75 11.21 -11.34
C ALA A 143 4.31 12.63 -11.19
N GLU A 144 5.62 12.77 -11.00
CA GLU A 144 6.32 14.07 -10.95
C GLU A 144 6.15 14.85 -12.26
N LYS A 145 6.33 14.20 -13.41
CA LYS A 145 6.10 14.82 -14.73
C LYS A 145 4.66 15.31 -14.94
N LEU A 146 3.71 14.64 -14.29
CA LEU A 146 2.28 14.99 -14.33
C LEU A 146 1.90 15.97 -13.20
N GLU A 147 2.87 16.48 -12.45
CA GLU A 147 2.68 17.38 -11.30
C GLU A 147 1.76 16.80 -10.21
N VAL A 148 1.75 15.47 -10.09
CA VAL A 148 0.99 14.73 -9.08
C VAL A 148 1.87 14.57 -7.83
N PRO A 149 1.44 15.07 -6.65
CA PRO A 149 2.12 14.80 -5.39
C PRO A 149 2.27 13.30 -5.16
N CYS A 150 3.50 12.88 -4.88
CA CYS A 150 3.82 11.48 -4.70
C CYS A 150 4.77 11.23 -3.53
N ILE A 151 4.75 10.00 -3.04
CA ILE A 151 5.69 9.51 -2.03
C ILE A 151 6.37 8.24 -2.53
N LYS A 152 7.71 8.23 -2.43
CA LYS A 152 8.50 7.02 -2.58
C LYS A 152 8.46 6.22 -1.29
N VAL A 153 8.04 4.96 -1.37
CA VAL A 153 8.08 4.02 -0.25
C VAL A 153 9.23 3.02 -0.38
N SER A 154 9.59 2.38 0.73
CA SER A 154 10.69 1.40 0.77
C SER A 154 10.43 0.19 -0.14
N SER A 155 11.34 -0.08 -1.07
CA SER A 155 11.31 -1.25 -1.96
C SER A 155 12.13 -2.42 -1.38
N GLY A 156 12.14 -3.56 -2.07
CA GLY A 156 13.00 -4.70 -1.72
C GLY A 156 12.53 -5.52 -0.51
N ILE A 157 11.30 -5.30 -0.04
CA ILE A 157 10.65 -6.16 0.94
C ILE A 157 9.46 -6.88 0.28
N PRO A 158 9.06 -8.05 0.79
CA PRO A 158 7.86 -8.72 0.28
C PRO A 158 6.65 -7.78 0.34
N PRO A 159 5.81 -7.67 -0.71
CA PRO A 159 4.69 -6.72 -0.73
C PRO A 159 3.75 -6.83 0.47
N ARG A 160 3.58 -8.06 0.99
CA ARG A 160 2.79 -8.36 2.20
C ARG A 160 3.39 -7.79 3.49
N ALA A 161 4.69 -7.48 3.53
CA ALA A 161 5.35 -6.79 4.63
C ALA A 161 5.35 -5.26 4.46
N ALA A 162 5.03 -4.75 3.26
CA ALA A 162 5.07 -3.33 2.94
C ALA A 162 3.84 -2.53 3.40
N LEU A 163 2.86 -3.21 4.02
CA LEU A 163 1.59 -2.62 4.45
C LEU A 163 1.74 -1.30 5.22
N PRO A 164 2.68 -1.14 6.20
CA PRO A 164 2.86 0.14 6.88
C PRO A 164 3.15 1.29 5.92
N TYR A 165 4.01 1.06 4.92
CA TYR A 165 4.36 2.08 3.94
C TYR A 165 3.23 2.38 2.95
N LEU A 166 2.37 1.42 2.66
CA LEU A 166 1.24 1.61 1.74
C LEU A 166 0.00 2.21 2.41
N SER A 167 -0.09 2.12 3.74
CA SER A 167 -1.26 2.57 4.51
C SER A 167 -1.03 3.91 5.20
N LEU A 168 0.06 4.04 5.96
CA LEU A 168 0.29 5.18 6.86
C LEU A 168 0.37 6.54 6.16
N PRO A 169 0.90 6.67 4.92
CA PRO A 169 0.84 7.94 4.21
C PRO A 169 -0.57 8.49 4.03
N MET A 170 -1.58 7.64 3.82
CA MET A 170 -2.96 8.10 3.63
C MET A 170 -3.58 8.72 4.89
N PHE A 171 -3.10 8.36 6.09
CA PHE A 171 -3.65 8.94 7.34
C PHE A 171 -3.12 10.35 7.60
N LYS A 172 -2.04 10.74 6.93
CA LYS A 172 -1.40 12.05 7.09
C LYS A 172 -1.91 13.08 6.08
N ILE A 173 -2.19 12.63 4.86
CA ILE A 173 -2.67 13.43 3.73
C ILE A 173 -4.16 13.70 3.85
#